data_AF-A0A914RB23-F1
#
_entry.id   AF-A0A914RB23-F1
#
_cell.length_a   1.000
_cell.length_b   1.000
_cell.length_c   1.000
_cell.angle_alpha   90.00
_cell.angle_beta   90.00
_cell.angle_gamma   90.00
#
_symmetry.space_group_name_H-M   'P 1'
#
loop_
_entity.id
_entity.type
_entity.pdbx_description
1 polymer ?
#
loop_
_entity_poly.entity_id
_entity_poly.type
_entity_poly.pdbx_seq_one_letter_code
_entity_poly.pdbx_strand_id
1 'polypeptide(L)'
;MHIVMRRLLVMYCSLAVLVVTSASQMVITTWSAERFQSATERAWTTLRDSDDRIESLLDGLSECERLQCDGTVGFGGSPDESGETRLDALIFDGYYL
;
A
#
# COMPACT_ATOMS: atom_id res chain seq x y z
N MET A 1 39.20 9.80 29.08
CA MET A 1 38.95 8.92 27.90
C MET A 1 37.75 8.00 28.07
N HIS A 2 37.65 7.17 29.13
CA HIS A 2 36.55 6.21 29.30
C HIS A 2 35.13 6.83 29.31
N ILE A 3 34.96 8.00 29.92
CA ILE A 3 33.66 8.71 29.98
C ILE A 3 33.20 9.19 28.60
N VAL A 4 34.13 9.70 27.78
CA VAL A 4 33.84 10.19 26.42
C VAL A 4 33.50 9.03 25.50
N MET A 5 34.23 7.92 25.61
CA MET A 5 33.99 6.72 24.81
C MET A 5 32.64 6.07 25.14
N ARG A 6 32.24 6.06 26.42
CA ARG A 6 30.92 5.57 26.83
C ARG A 6 29.77 6.44 26.31
N ARG A 7 29.95 7.76 26.27
CA ARG A 7 28.96 8.69 25.68
C ARG A 7 28.83 8.55 24.17
N LEU A 8 29.95 8.37 23.46
CA LEU A 8 29.96 8.11 22.02
C LEU A 8 29.28 6.78 21.68
N LEU A 9 29.55 5.73 22.46
CA LEU A 9 28.91 4.42 22.29
C LEU A 9 27.40 4.51 22.51
N VAL A 10 26.95 5.23 23.55
CA VAL A 10 25.53 5.44 23.82
C VAL A 10 24.87 6.22 22.68
N MET A 11 25.46 7.34 22.20
CA MET A 11 24.91 8.08 21.06
C MET A 11 24.83 7.23 19.78
N TYR A 12 25.85 6.42 19.50
CA TYR A 12 25.85 5.51 18.34
C TYR A 12 24.76 4.45 18.46
N CYS A 13 24.60 3.83 19.64
CA CYS A 13 23.52 2.89 19.90
C CYS A 13 22.14 3.56 19.76
N SER A 14 21.95 4.77 20.30
CA SER A 14 20.67 5.50 20.17
C SER A 14 20.32 5.82 18.72
N LEU A 15 21.31 6.24 17.92
CA LEU A 15 21.12 6.52 16.50
C LEU A 15 20.79 5.25 15.71
N ALA A 16 21.49 4.15 15.99
CA ALA A 16 21.22 2.85 15.38
C ALA A 16 19.81 2.34 15.73
N VAL A 17 19.35 2.51 16.97
CA VAL A 17 17.99 2.16 17.39
C VAL A 17 16.96 3.01 16.63
N LEU A 18 17.17 4.32 16.50
CA LEU A 18 16.24 5.20 15.78
C LEU A 18 16.05 4.78 14.31
N VAL A 19 17.13 4.40 13.64
CA VAL A 19 17.12 3.92 12.24
C VAL A 19 16.36 2.60 12.10
N VAL A 20 16.43 1.71 13.09
CA VAL A 20 15.74 0.41 13.06
C VAL A 20 14.24 0.53 13.35
N THR A 21 13.80 1.62 13.99
CA THR A 21 12.41 1.80 14.43
C THR A 21 11.48 2.51 13.44
N SER A 22 11.94 2.92 12.25
CA SER A 22 11.02 3.55 11.29
C SER A 22 10.01 2.51 10.79
N ALA A 23 8.73 2.69 11.11
CA ALA A 23 7.66 1.87 10.58
C ALA A 23 7.75 1.83 9.05
N SER A 24 7.95 0.64 8.48
CA SER A 24 8.01 0.49 7.03
C SER A 24 6.58 0.58 6.49
N GLN A 25 6.31 1.61 5.71
CA GLN A 25 5.13 1.68 4.86
C GLN A 25 5.11 0.45 3.93
N MET A 26 3.93 -0.13 3.73
CA MET A 26 3.79 -1.31 2.88
C MET A 26 2.42 -1.29 2.21
N VAL A 27 2.40 -1.71 0.96
CA VAL A 27 1.20 -2.03 0.20
C VAL A 27 1.21 -3.53 -0.09
N ILE A 28 0.12 -4.21 0.25
CA ILE A 28 -0.09 -5.62 -0.08
C ILE A 28 -1.42 -5.69 -0.82
N THR A 29 -1.42 -6.39 -1.95
CA THR A 29 -2.57 -6.55 -2.82
C THR A 29 -2.69 -8.02 -3.26
N THR A 30 -3.86 -8.36 -3.76
CA THR A 30 -4.09 -9.53 -4.61
C THR A 30 -4.30 -9.02 -6.03
N TRP A 31 -3.83 -9.64 -7.10
CA TRP A 31 -3.14 -10.91 -7.30
C TRP A 31 -1.75 -10.64 -7.92
N SER A 32 -1.17 -11.56 -8.70
CA SER A 32 0.17 -11.41 -9.31
C SER A 32 0.18 -11.23 -10.83
N ALA A 33 -0.96 -11.14 -11.52
CA ALA A 33 -0.96 -10.85 -12.96
C ALA A 33 -0.52 -9.40 -13.23
N GLU A 34 -0.08 -9.11 -14.46
CA GLU A 34 0.55 -7.83 -14.82
C GLU A 34 -0.27 -6.60 -14.41
N ARG A 35 -1.58 -6.62 -14.67
CA ARG A 35 -2.47 -5.49 -14.32
C ARG A 35 -2.63 -5.30 -12.82
N PHE A 36 -2.59 -6.37 -12.02
CA PHE A 36 -2.57 -6.28 -10.56
C PHE A 36 -1.25 -5.73 -10.04
N GLN A 37 -0.13 -6.06 -10.69
CA GLN A 37 1.18 -5.48 -10.35
C GLN A 37 1.18 -3.97 -10.63
N SER A 38 0.61 -3.52 -11.76
CA SER A 38 0.45 -2.08 -12.06
C SER A 38 -0.39 -1.35 -11.01
N ALA A 39 -1.50 -1.95 -10.56
CA ALA A 39 -2.32 -1.40 -9.47
C ALA A 39 -1.53 -1.29 -8.16
N THR A 40 -0.68 -2.28 -7.86
CA THR A 40 0.19 -2.28 -6.67
C THR A 40 1.27 -1.21 -6.75
N GLU A 41 1.90 -1.07 -7.90
CA GLU A 41 2.90 -0.02 -8.15
C GLU A 41 2.28 1.38 -8.04
N ARG A 42 1.04 1.54 -8.52
CA ARG A 42 0.30 2.79 -8.36
C ARG A 42 0.04 3.11 -6.89
N ALA A 43 -0.54 2.17 -6.14
CA ALA A 43 -0.77 2.35 -4.70
C ALA A 43 0.52 2.65 -3.94
N TRP A 44 1.62 1.94 -4.24
CA TRP A 44 2.91 2.17 -3.59
C TRP A 44 3.47 3.56 -3.88
N THR A 45 3.40 4.01 -5.13
CA THR A 45 3.85 5.36 -5.53
C THR A 45 3.06 6.42 -4.76
N THR A 46 1.74 6.29 -4.71
CA THR A 46 0.88 7.20 -3.95
C THR A 46 1.19 7.18 -2.46
N LEU A 47 1.38 6.01 -1.82
CA LEU A 47 1.71 5.92 -0.40
C LEU A 47 3.04 6.61 -0.07
N ARG A 48 4.06 6.34 -0.88
CA ARG A 48 5.41 6.91 -0.70
C ARG A 48 5.39 8.44 -0.82
N ASP A 49 4.60 8.96 -1.75
CA ASP A 49 4.63 10.38 -2.09
C ASP A 49 3.66 11.21 -1.21
N SER A 50 2.56 10.63 -0.74
CA SER A 50 1.53 11.32 0.07
C SER A 50 1.59 11.03 1.57
N ASP A 51 2.13 9.88 1.98
CA ASP A 51 1.94 9.29 3.32
C ASP A 51 0.46 9.07 3.72
N ASP A 52 -0.46 9.11 2.74
CA ASP A 52 -1.88 8.85 2.95
C ASP A 52 -2.24 7.41 2.54
N ARG A 53 -2.53 6.60 3.54
CA ARG A 53 -2.91 5.18 3.36
C ARG A 53 -4.25 4.99 2.64
N ILE A 54 -5.20 5.92 2.79
CA ILE A 54 -6.51 5.82 2.13
C ILE A 54 -6.38 6.29 0.68
N GLU A 55 -5.66 7.38 0.43
CA GLU A 55 -5.37 7.81 -0.93
C GLU A 55 -4.62 6.72 -1.71
N SER A 56 -3.61 6.09 -1.09
CA SER A 56 -2.89 4.96 -1.67
C SER A 56 -3.81 3.80 -2.11
N LEU A 57 -4.73 3.39 -1.24
CA LEU A 57 -5.69 2.33 -1.56
C LEU A 57 -6.62 2.74 -2.71
N LEU A 58 -7.17 3.94 -2.67
CA LEU A 58 -8.07 4.44 -3.72
C LEU A 58 -7.38 4.48 -5.08
N ASP A 59 -6.15 4.98 -5.13
CA ASP A 59 -5.39 5.10 -6.38
C ASP A 59 -5.06 3.73 -6.99
N GLY A 60 -4.64 2.75 -6.19
CA GLY A 60 -4.36 1.40 -6.68
C GLY A 60 -5.61 0.64 -7.11
N LEU A 61 -6.69 0.69 -6.32
CA LEU A 61 -7.94 0.00 -6.62
C LEU A 61 -8.60 0.57 -7.88
N SER A 62 -8.64 1.90 -8.01
CA SER A 62 -9.19 2.57 -9.20
C SER A 62 -8.38 2.26 -10.46
N GLU A 63 -7.06 2.13 -10.35
CA GLU A 63 -6.21 1.71 -11.46
C GLU A 63 -6.56 0.30 -11.93
N CYS A 64 -6.87 -0.62 -11.00
CA CYS A 64 -7.27 -1.98 -11.37
C CYS A 64 -8.66 -2.03 -12.04
N GLU A 65 -9.60 -1.21 -11.59
CA GLU A 65 -10.91 -1.05 -12.23
C GLU A 65 -10.76 -0.54 -13.66
N ARG A 66 -9.90 0.46 -13.87
CA ARG A 66 -9.61 1.04 -15.20
C ARG A 66 -8.92 0.04 -16.12
N LEU A 67 -7.97 -0.74 -15.59
CA LEU A 67 -7.24 -1.77 -16.34
C LEU A 67 -8.08 -3.02 -16.58
N GLN A 68 -9.24 -3.15 -15.94
CA GLN A 68 -10.06 -4.35 -15.95
C GLN A 68 -9.22 -5.58 -15.59
N CYS A 69 -8.61 -5.57 -14.40
CA CYS A 69 -7.68 -6.61 -13.96
C CYS A 69 -8.28 -8.02 -14.06
N ASP A 70 -7.68 -8.86 -14.90
CA ASP A 70 -8.14 -10.19 -15.30
C ASP A 70 -9.62 -10.29 -15.71
N GLY A 71 -10.25 -9.17 -16.08
CA GLY A 71 -11.69 -9.10 -16.33
C GLY A 71 -12.56 -9.41 -15.11
N THR A 72 -11.99 -9.31 -13.89
CA THR A 72 -12.68 -9.60 -12.62
C THR A 72 -12.89 -8.37 -11.75
N VAL A 73 -12.29 -7.24 -12.10
CA VAL A 73 -12.38 -5.96 -11.38
C VAL A 73 -12.76 -4.87 -12.38
N GLY A 74 -13.67 -3.97 -12.00
CA GLY A 74 -14.18 -2.91 -12.86
C GLY A 74 -15.23 -3.37 -13.88
N PHE A 75 -15.59 -2.46 -14.79
CA PHE A 75 -16.66 -2.69 -15.77
C PHE A 75 -16.31 -3.80 -16.78
N GLY A 76 -17.33 -4.36 -17.45
CA GLY A 76 -17.16 -5.31 -18.56
C GLY A 76 -16.67 -6.72 -18.16
N GLY A 77 -16.56 -7.00 -16.87
CA GLY A 77 -16.29 -8.31 -16.30
C GLY A 77 -17.55 -8.94 -15.68
N SER A 78 -17.53 -10.27 -15.49
CA SER A 78 -18.52 -11.02 -14.69
C SER A 78 -19.98 -10.55 -14.76
N PRO A 79 -20.61 -10.51 -15.96
CA PRO A 79 -22.02 -10.12 -16.06
C PRO A 79 -22.94 -11.16 -15.37
N ASP A 80 -24.05 -10.68 -14.82
CA ASP A 80 -25.10 -11.51 -14.22
C ASP A 80 -25.97 -12.23 -15.27
N GLU A 81 -27.02 -12.95 -14.86
CA GLU A 81 -27.91 -13.67 -15.77
C GLU A 81 -28.68 -12.77 -16.75
N SER A 82 -28.77 -11.47 -16.46
CA SER A 82 -29.33 -10.47 -17.36
C SER A 82 -28.31 -9.85 -18.32
N GLY A 83 -27.04 -10.20 -18.16
CA GLY A 83 -25.93 -9.66 -18.94
C GLY A 83 -25.37 -8.34 -18.39
N GLU A 84 -25.79 -7.90 -17.20
CA GLU A 84 -25.33 -6.65 -16.58
C GLU A 84 -24.13 -6.91 -15.66
N THR A 85 -23.06 -6.13 -15.80
CA THR A 85 -21.96 -6.09 -14.82
C THR A 85 -22.35 -5.18 -13.66
N ARG A 86 -22.41 -5.73 -12.45
CA ARG A 86 -22.57 -4.97 -11.19
C ARG A 86 -21.31 -5.10 -10.34
N LEU A 87 -20.93 -4.02 -9.67
CA LEU A 87 -19.65 -3.92 -8.95
C LEU A 87 -19.89 -3.82 -7.44
N ASP A 88 -19.03 -4.50 -6.68
CA ASP A 88 -18.99 -4.46 -5.23
C ASP A 88 -17.64 -3.91 -4.77
N ALA A 89 -17.65 -2.98 -3.82
CA ALA A 89 -16.43 -2.38 -3.26
C ALA A 89 -16.61 -1.98 -1.80
N LEU A 90 -15.52 -2.02 -1.03
CA LEU A 90 -15.45 -1.59 0.36
C LEU A 90 -14.06 -1.01 0.65
N ILE A 91 -14.01 0.09 1.39
CA ILE A 91 -12.79 0.64 1.97
C ILE A 91 -12.98 0.81 3.48
N PHE A 92 -11.91 0.57 4.24
CA PHE A 92 -11.92 0.66 5.70
C PHE A 92 -10.63 1.29 6.22
N ASP A 93 -10.74 2.34 7.04
CA ASP A 93 -9.61 2.94 7.75
C ASP A 93 -9.54 2.43 9.19
N GLY A 94 -8.49 1.66 9.50
CA GLY A 94 -8.24 1.10 10.83
C GLY A 94 -7.53 2.04 11.81
N TYR A 95 -7.28 3.30 11.47
CA TYR A 95 -6.48 4.21 12.31
C TYR A 95 -7.03 4.48 13.71
N TYR A 96 -8.35 4.39 13.87
CA TYR A 96 -9.02 4.64 15.15
C TYR A 96 -9.31 3.35 15.94
N LEU A 97 -8.79 2.19 15.51
CA LEU A 97 -8.84 0.93 16.26
C LEU A 97 -7.66 0.82 17.22
#